data_AF-A0A2M7M2E8-F1
#
_entry.id   AF-A0A2M7M2E8-F1
#
_cell.length_a   1.000
_cell.length_b   1.000
_cell.length_c   1.000
_cell.angle_alpha   90.00
_cell.angle_beta   90.00
_cell.angle_gamma   90.00
#
_symmetry.space_group_name_H-M   'P 1'
#
loop_
_entity.id
_entity.type
_entity.pdbx_description
1 polymer ?
#
loop_
_entity_poly.entity_id
_entity_poly.type
_entity_poly.pdbx_seq_one_letter_code
_entity_poly.pdbx_strand_id
1 'polypeptide(L)'
;MLLAIIIYLVYRERQKASLFISIIGVSIWLTHYLYLQQPAITDYFSINMQLLYGNLFIAYGFILYFLGMLHRRGKFGGFSIIYKALAMLFIFINNYSLTFAHHYAELFHPGKAQEVVYLPLAFLIIYALYLLSGIIISKHLFKSRNSEEKKEAGIIFPFLILQIILMHFGPLGENFVSISYNILFFAEIIAFLYLGYLLRQESIFRLSLGAFALNTLTRYFDTFWKIFPRSIFFIIGGLILIFGGMYMEKKRKSVEKSMKEKLAEERG
;
A
#
# COMPACT_ATOMS: atom_id res chain seq x y z
N MET A 1 -24.07 -1.26 -12.15
CA MET A 1 -25.32 -1.85 -11.60
C MET A 1 -25.04 -3.02 -10.65
N LEU A 2 -24.30 -4.05 -11.09
CA LEU A 2 -24.01 -5.24 -10.27
C LEU A 2 -23.25 -4.93 -8.95
N LEU A 3 -22.24 -4.03 -9.00
CA LEU A 3 -21.51 -3.60 -7.80
C LEU A 3 -22.40 -2.95 -6.74
N ALA A 4 -23.37 -2.12 -7.16
CA ALA A 4 -24.28 -1.45 -6.25
C ALA A 4 -25.21 -2.44 -5.54
N ILE A 5 -25.65 -3.48 -6.25
CA ILE A 5 -26.46 -4.58 -5.68
C ILE A 5 -25.63 -5.36 -4.66
N ILE A 6 -24.38 -5.70 -4.98
CA ILE A 6 -23.47 -6.38 -4.05
C ILE A 6 -23.28 -5.54 -2.78
N ILE A 7 -22.94 -4.26 -2.92
CA ILE A 7 -22.75 -3.38 -1.76
C ILE A 7 -24.04 -3.27 -0.93
N TYR A 8 -25.21 -3.13 -1.57
CA TYR A 8 -26.49 -3.13 -0.87
C TYR A 8 -26.71 -4.41 -0.06
N LEU A 9 -26.46 -5.58 -0.65
CA LEU A 9 -26.59 -6.88 0.03
C LEU A 9 -25.59 -7.01 1.18
N VAL A 10 -24.35 -6.57 1.00
CA VAL A 10 -23.32 -6.54 2.05
C VAL A 10 -23.80 -5.75 3.26
N TYR A 11 -24.40 -4.58 3.03
CA TYR A 11 -24.93 -3.73 4.09
C TYR A 11 -26.19 -4.30 4.74
N ARG A 12 -27.07 -4.91 3.94
CA ARG A 12 -28.28 -5.58 4.45
C ARG A 12 -27.92 -6.75 5.36
N GLU A 13 -27.03 -7.64 4.91
CA GLU A 13 -26.65 -8.87 5.60
C GLU A 13 -25.51 -8.66 6.62
N ARG A 14 -24.92 -7.46 6.67
CA ARG A 14 -23.85 -7.06 7.61
C ARG A 14 -22.62 -7.96 7.55
N GLN A 15 -22.33 -8.54 6.39
CA GLN A 15 -21.24 -9.48 6.22
C GLN A 15 -19.90 -8.77 6.02
N LYS A 16 -19.02 -8.89 7.02
CA LYS A 16 -17.67 -8.32 7.04
C LYS A 16 -16.78 -8.84 5.91
N ALA A 17 -16.78 -10.15 5.68
CA ALA A 17 -15.97 -10.77 4.64
C ALA A 17 -16.36 -10.27 3.24
N SER A 18 -17.67 -10.21 2.97
CA SER A 18 -18.21 -9.73 1.70
C SER A 18 -17.89 -8.25 1.48
N LEU A 19 -17.87 -7.43 2.53
CA LEU A 19 -17.39 -6.05 2.45
C LEU A 19 -15.91 -5.98 2.04
N PHE A 20 -15.05 -6.74 2.71
CA PHE A 20 -13.62 -6.80 2.41
C PHE A 20 -13.38 -7.18 0.95
N ILE A 21 -14.02 -8.27 0.49
CA ILE A 21 -13.90 -8.75 -0.89
C ILE A 21 -14.41 -7.70 -1.88
N SER A 22 -15.50 -7.01 -1.57
CA SER A 22 -16.05 -5.97 -2.46
C SER A 22 -15.10 -4.79 -2.61
N ILE A 23 -14.49 -4.32 -1.53
CA ILE A 23 -13.52 -3.21 -1.58
C ILE A 23 -12.30 -3.63 -2.39
N ILE A 24 -11.72 -4.80 -2.12
CA ILE A 24 -10.58 -5.32 -2.89
C ILE A 24 -10.94 -5.52 -4.35
N GLY A 25 -12.12 -6.06 -4.64
CA GLY A 25 -12.61 -6.25 -6.01
C GLY A 25 -12.74 -4.93 -6.79
N VAL A 26 -13.26 -3.87 -6.15
CA VAL A 26 -13.28 -2.52 -6.73
C VAL A 26 -11.87 -2.03 -7.02
N SER A 27 -10.93 -2.22 -6.10
CA SER A 27 -9.55 -1.80 -6.28
C SER A 27 -8.86 -2.53 -7.42
N ILE A 28 -9.02 -3.85 -7.52
CA ILE A 28 -8.48 -4.66 -8.63
C ILE A 28 -9.09 -4.22 -9.96
N TRP A 29 -10.41 -4.05 -10.01
CA TRP A 29 -11.09 -3.57 -11.22
C TRP A 29 -10.58 -2.19 -11.63
N LEU A 30 -10.40 -1.28 -10.67
CA LEU A 30 -9.87 0.07 -10.93
C LEU A 30 -8.45 0.00 -11.49
N THR A 31 -7.57 -0.81 -10.89
CA THR A 31 -6.21 -1.04 -11.41
C THR A 31 -6.24 -1.56 -12.84
N HIS A 32 -7.07 -2.58 -13.10
CA HIS A 32 -7.18 -3.18 -14.42
C HIS A 32 -7.74 -2.21 -15.46
N TYR A 33 -8.77 -1.44 -15.10
CA TYR A 33 -9.33 -0.41 -15.96
C TYR A 33 -8.27 0.64 -16.32
N LEU A 34 -7.51 1.14 -15.35
CA LEU A 34 -6.45 2.11 -15.59
C LEU A 34 -5.35 1.54 -16.48
N TYR A 35 -5.00 0.27 -16.32
CA TYR A 35 -4.04 -0.43 -17.16
C TYR A 35 -4.52 -0.54 -18.62
N LEU A 36 -5.79 -0.90 -18.84
CA LEU A 36 -6.38 -0.98 -20.18
C LEU A 36 -6.50 0.38 -20.90
N GLN A 37 -6.60 1.47 -20.14
CA GLN A 37 -6.66 2.83 -20.68
C GLN A 37 -5.27 3.39 -21.03
N GLN A 38 -4.19 2.67 -20.72
CA GLN A 38 -2.86 3.09 -21.19
C GLN A 38 -2.78 2.89 -22.70
N PRO A 39 -2.38 3.91 -23.48
CA PRO A 39 -2.12 3.75 -24.91
C PRO A 39 -1.11 2.61 -25.13
N ALA A 40 -1.29 1.83 -26.20
CA ALA A 40 -0.33 0.80 -26.62
C ALA A 40 1.07 1.34 -27.01
N ILE A 41 1.32 2.64 -26.81
CA ILE A 41 2.63 3.27 -26.94
C ILE A 41 3.39 2.98 -25.64
N THR A 42 3.84 1.74 -25.56
CA THR A 42 4.85 1.23 -24.66
C THR A 42 6.11 2.07 -24.81
N ASP A 43 6.53 2.76 -23.73
CA ASP A 43 7.95 2.87 -23.34
C ASP A 43 8.18 3.81 -22.14
N TYR A 44 7.19 4.55 -21.62
CA TYR A 44 7.45 5.52 -20.55
C TYR A 44 6.53 5.39 -19.34
N PHE A 45 7.00 4.65 -18.33
CA PHE A 45 6.51 4.80 -16.95
C PHE A 45 7.03 6.13 -16.38
N SER A 46 6.38 7.24 -16.73
CA SER A 46 6.76 8.57 -16.25
C SER A 46 6.40 8.75 -14.77
N ILE A 47 7.15 9.58 -14.05
CA ILE A 47 6.84 9.95 -12.68
C ILE A 47 5.41 10.48 -12.51
N ASN A 48 4.91 11.19 -13.52
CA ASN A 48 3.55 11.72 -13.52
C ASN A 48 2.50 10.59 -13.56
N MET A 49 2.76 9.46 -14.20
CA MET A 49 1.85 8.30 -14.19
C MET A 49 1.81 7.71 -12.79
N GLN A 50 2.98 7.57 -12.16
CA GLN A 50 3.08 7.06 -10.79
C GLN A 50 2.40 8.01 -9.79
N LEU A 51 2.58 9.32 -9.94
CA LEU A 51 1.87 10.33 -9.16
C LEU A 51 0.36 10.23 -9.36
N LEU A 52 -0.11 10.09 -10.60
CA LEU A 52 -1.53 9.98 -10.90
C LEU A 52 -2.15 8.72 -10.28
N TYR A 53 -1.57 7.54 -10.53
CA TYR A 53 -2.08 6.28 -10.02
C TYR A 53 -1.96 6.19 -8.51
N GLY A 54 -0.80 6.56 -7.96
CA GLY A 54 -0.54 6.59 -6.53
C GLY A 54 -1.55 7.48 -5.82
N ASN A 55 -1.74 8.73 -6.28
CA ASN A 55 -2.68 9.66 -5.66
C ASN A 55 -4.14 9.26 -5.84
N LEU A 56 -4.51 8.56 -6.92
CA LEU A 56 -5.87 8.03 -7.05
C LEU A 56 -6.17 7.01 -5.93
N PHE A 57 -5.26 6.06 -5.69
CA PHE A 57 -5.44 5.07 -4.63
C PHE A 57 -5.29 5.66 -3.22
N ILE A 58 -4.46 6.69 -3.05
CA ILE A 58 -4.39 7.46 -1.79
C ILE A 58 -5.72 8.17 -1.53
N ALA A 59 -6.27 8.89 -2.52
CA ALA A 59 -7.58 9.56 -2.41
C ALA A 59 -8.71 8.56 -2.12
N TYR A 60 -8.69 7.41 -2.80
CA TYR A 60 -9.58 6.29 -2.50
C TYR A 60 -9.41 5.80 -1.05
N GLY A 61 -8.17 5.68 -0.57
CA GLY A 61 -7.84 5.38 0.81
C GLY A 61 -8.42 6.38 1.80
N PHE A 62 -8.30 7.68 1.57
CA PHE A 62 -8.93 8.70 2.44
C PHE A 62 -10.46 8.58 2.48
N ILE A 63 -11.10 8.30 1.34
CA ILE A 63 -12.55 8.05 1.30
C ILE A 63 -12.92 6.83 2.13
N LEU A 64 -12.18 5.73 1.98
CA LEU A 64 -12.40 4.52 2.79
C LEU A 64 -12.17 4.82 4.28
N TYR A 65 -11.12 5.58 4.63
CA TYR A 65 -10.83 5.92 6.01
C TYR A 65 -12.00 6.70 6.62
N PHE A 66 -12.49 7.68 5.87
CA PHE A 66 -13.64 8.48 6.22
C PHE A 66 -14.90 7.63 6.39
N LEU A 67 -15.19 6.71 5.45
CA LEU A 67 -16.29 5.76 5.61
C LEU A 67 -16.10 4.93 6.89
N GLY A 68 -14.88 4.53 7.20
CA GLY A 68 -14.54 3.87 8.46
C GLY A 68 -14.89 4.70 9.69
N MET A 69 -14.65 6.02 9.67
CA MET A 69 -15.04 6.93 10.74
C MET A 69 -16.57 7.02 10.89
N LEU A 70 -17.32 7.12 9.79
CA LEU A 70 -18.80 7.14 9.83
C LEU A 70 -19.40 5.86 10.42
N HIS A 71 -18.85 4.71 10.03
CA HIS A 71 -19.35 3.40 10.47
C HIS A 71 -18.88 3.02 11.86
N ARG A 72 -18.13 3.89 12.56
CA ARG A 72 -17.59 3.61 13.90
C ARG A 72 -18.68 3.33 14.93
N ARG A 73 -19.88 3.89 14.74
CA ARG A 73 -21.00 3.78 15.70
C ARG A 73 -22.21 3.08 15.09
N GLY A 74 -23.03 2.50 15.96
CA GLY A 74 -24.32 1.94 15.59
C GLY A 74 -24.21 0.56 14.92
N LYS A 75 -25.23 0.23 14.12
CA LYS A 75 -25.46 -1.11 13.57
C LYS A 75 -24.34 -1.63 12.66
N PHE A 76 -23.47 -0.74 12.18
CA PHE A 76 -22.37 -1.04 11.26
C PHE A 76 -20.97 -0.86 11.88
N GLY A 77 -20.88 -0.79 13.22
CA GLY A 77 -19.60 -0.67 13.96
C GLY A 77 -18.50 -1.60 13.47
N GLY A 78 -18.87 -2.83 13.13
CA GLY A 78 -17.95 -3.85 12.63
C GLY A 78 -17.34 -3.58 11.25
N PHE A 79 -17.90 -2.67 10.45
CA PHE A 79 -17.34 -2.26 9.15
C PHE A 79 -16.27 -1.19 9.29
N SER A 80 -16.31 -0.40 10.37
CA SER A 80 -15.34 0.67 10.64
C SER A 80 -13.90 0.19 10.52
N ILE A 81 -13.59 -0.94 11.18
CA ILE A 81 -12.24 -1.49 11.21
C ILE A 81 -11.76 -1.97 9.84
N ILE A 82 -12.65 -2.51 9.01
CA ILE A 82 -12.33 -3.02 7.67
C ILE A 82 -12.01 -1.86 6.74
N TYR A 83 -12.88 -0.84 6.76
CA TYR A 83 -12.68 0.39 6.00
C TYR A 83 -11.37 1.09 6.37
N LYS A 84 -11.09 1.27 7.67
CA LYS A 84 -9.85 1.92 8.14
C LYS A 84 -8.60 1.10 7.82
N ALA A 85 -8.64 -0.22 8.02
CA ALA A 85 -7.51 -1.10 7.72
C ALA A 85 -7.16 -1.07 6.22
N LEU A 86 -8.17 -1.23 5.36
CA LEU A 86 -7.97 -1.17 3.90
C LEU A 86 -7.54 0.23 3.44
N ALA A 87 -8.13 1.28 4.01
CA ALA A 87 -7.72 2.66 3.76
C ALA A 87 -6.22 2.87 4.03
N MET A 88 -5.76 2.44 5.21
CA MET A 88 -4.35 2.53 5.59
C MET A 88 -3.47 1.75 4.63
N LEU A 89 -3.88 0.55 4.21
CA LEU A 89 -3.13 -0.22 3.22
C LEU A 89 -2.99 0.54 1.90
N PHE A 90 -4.07 1.13 1.37
CA PHE A 90 -3.99 1.90 0.13
C PHE A 90 -3.14 3.17 0.30
N ILE A 91 -3.29 3.91 1.39
CA ILE A 91 -2.47 5.09 1.67
C ILE A 91 -1.00 4.68 1.78
N PHE A 92 -0.68 3.69 2.61
CA PHE A 92 0.69 3.27 2.87
C PHE A 92 1.38 2.67 1.66
N ILE A 93 0.76 1.74 0.93
CA ILE A 93 1.38 1.11 -0.23
C ILE A 93 1.74 2.17 -1.29
N ASN A 94 0.84 3.11 -1.54
CA ASN A 94 1.03 4.11 -2.58
C ASN A 94 1.98 5.22 -2.14
N ASN A 95 1.93 5.68 -0.89
CA ASN A 95 2.93 6.60 -0.36
C ASN A 95 4.32 5.98 -0.33
N TYR A 96 4.42 4.74 0.15
CA TYR A 96 5.66 3.96 0.13
C TYR A 96 6.24 3.85 -1.28
N SER A 97 5.41 3.52 -2.28
CA SER A 97 5.85 3.46 -3.69
C SER A 97 6.46 4.79 -4.17
N LEU A 98 5.83 5.92 -3.84
CA LEU A 98 6.30 7.26 -4.21
C LEU A 98 7.60 7.67 -3.50
N THR A 99 7.94 7.04 -2.37
CA THR A 99 9.25 7.25 -1.71
C THR A 99 10.45 6.74 -2.53
N PHE A 100 10.21 6.00 -3.61
CA PHE A 100 11.21 5.49 -4.54
C PHE A 100 11.15 6.14 -5.92
N ALA A 101 10.46 7.28 -6.09
CA ALA A 101 10.25 7.92 -7.40
C ALA A 101 11.56 8.10 -8.22
N HIS A 102 12.69 8.41 -7.57
CA HIS A 102 14.02 8.52 -8.20
C HIS A 102 14.51 7.23 -8.87
N HIS A 103 14.18 6.05 -8.34
CA HIS A 103 14.58 4.77 -8.96
C HIS A 103 13.84 4.53 -10.29
N TYR A 104 12.63 5.05 -10.45
CA TYR A 104 11.88 4.90 -11.70
C TYR A 104 12.49 5.74 -12.83
N ALA A 105 13.07 6.90 -12.51
CA ALA A 105 13.75 7.71 -13.50
C ALA A 105 15.04 7.06 -14.03
N GLU A 106 15.81 6.42 -13.15
CA GLU A 106 17.03 5.68 -13.53
C GLU A 106 16.71 4.45 -14.42
N LEU A 107 15.57 3.80 -14.20
CA LEU A 107 15.17 2.59 -14.93
C LEU A 107 14.59 2.85 -16.33
N PHE A 108 14.04 4.04 -16.61
CA PHE A 108 13.24 4.31 -17.82
C PHE A 108 13.80 5.41 -18.77
N HIS A 109 15.13 5.59 -18.78
CA HIS A 109 15.95 6.42 -19.68
C HIS A 109 15.95 7.97 -19.48
N PRO A 110 17.15 8.61 -19.41
CA PRO A 110 17.33 10.06 -19.26
C PRO A 110 17.26 10.85 -20.58
N GLY A 111 16.39 10.46 -21.52
CA GLY A 111 16.54 10.84 -22.93
C GLY A 111 15.49 11.77 -23.53
N LYS A 112 14.20 11.51 -23.29
CA LYS A 112 13.10 12.29 -23.89
C LYS A 112 11.88 12.19 -22.99
N ALA A 113 11.78 13.11 -22.03
CA ALA A 113 10.49 13.44 -21.43
C ALA A 113 9.65 14.09 -22.53
N GLN A 114 8.99 13.29 -23.38
CA GLN A 114 7.81 13.82 -24.04
C GLN A 114 6.88 14.23 -22.91
N GLU A 115 6.51 15.51 -22.91
CA GLU A 115 5.47 16.03 -22.03
C GLU A 115 4.23 15.16 -22.25
N VAL A 116 4.04 14.18 -21.39
CA VAL A 116 2.78 13.48 -21.32
C VAL A 116 1.80 14.55 -20.85
N VAL A 117 1.08 15.12 -21.81
CA VAL A 117 -0.05 16.01 -21.57
C VAL A 117 -1.08 15.16 -20.82
N TYR A 118 -1.01 15.16 -19.49
CA TYR A 118 -2.03 14.50 -18.69
C TYR A 118 -3.34 15.23 -18.91
N LEU A 119 -4.38 14.44 -19.22
CA LEU A 119 -5.76 14.87 -19.21
C LEU A 119 -6.05 15.63 -17.90
N PRO A 120 -6.28 16.95 -17.95
CA PRO A 120 -6.63 17.76 -16.77
C PRO A 120 -7.78 17.13 -15.97
N LEU A 121 -8.66 16.39 -16.66
CA LEU A 121 -9.79 15.69 -16.09
C LEU A 121 -9.42 14.65 -15.03
N ALA A 122 -8.35 13.87 -15.20
CA ALA A 122 -7.97 12.83 -14.23
C ALA A 122 -7.46 13.45 -12.92
N PHE A 123 -6.65 14.51 -13.02
CA PHE A 123 -6.22 15.30 -11.87
C PHE A 123 -7.41 15.98 -11.18
N LEU A 124 -8.35 16.54 -11.95
CA LEU A 124 -9.58 17.13 -11.42
C LEU A 124 -10.43 16.13 -10.63
N ILE A 125 -10.54 14.87 -11.09
CA ILE A 125 -11.22 13.81 -10.35
C ILE A 125 -10.54 13.58 -9.00
N ILE A 126 -9.21 13.45 -8.97
CA ILE A 126 -8.48 13.23 -7.73
C ILE A 126 -8.62 14.42 -6.77
N TYR A 127 -8.51 15.65 -7.26
CA TYR A 127 -8.78 16.86 -6.46
C TYR A 127 -10.20 16.86 -5.91
N ALA A 128 -11.21 16.46 -6.71
CA ALA A 128 -12.59 16.35 -6.25
C ALA A 128 -12.74 15.29 -5.13
N LEU A 129 -12.06 14.15 -5.23
CA LEU A 129 -12.06 13.10 -4.20
C LEU A 129 -11.40 13.58 -2.90
N TYR A 130 -10.30 14.33 -3.00
CA TYR A 130 -9.66 14.96 -1.85
C TYR A 130 -10.52 16.04 -1.21
N LEU A 131 -11.15 16.91 -2.01
CA LEU A 131 -12.09 17.92 -1.52
C LEU A 131 -13.28 17.28 -0.82
N LEU A 132 -13.86 16.23 -1.41
CA LEU A 132 -14.93 15.46 -0.78
C LEU A 132 -14.48 14.93 0.58
N SER A 133 -13.32 14.30 0.65
CA SER A 133 -12.75 13.78 1.91
C SER A 133 -12.52 14.91 2.93
N GLY A 134 -11.98 16.05 2.50
CA GLY A 134 -11.72 17.23 3.34
C GLY A 134 -13.00 17.86 3.89
N ILE A 135 -14.05 17.99 3.08
CA ILE A 135 -15.37 18.51 3.53
C ILE A 135 -15.93 17.63 4.65
N ILE A 136 -15.77 16.31 4.57
CA ILE A 136 -16.40 15.45 5.57
C ILE A 136 -15.53 15.24 6.82
N ILE A 137 -14.20 15.27 6.67
CA ILE A 137 -13.27 15.32 7.80
C ILE A 137 -13.44 16.63 8.58
N SER A 138 -13.56 17.78 7.90
CA SER A 138 -13.78 19.07 8.57
C SER A 138 -15.11 19.09 9.35
N LYS A 139 -16.18 18.45 8.84
CA LYS A 139 -17.42 18.25 9.61
C LYS A 139 -17.16 17.48 10.91
N HIS A 140 -16.34 16.42 10.90
CA HIS A 140 -16.01 15.68 12.13
C HIS A 140 -15.13 16.50 13.07
N LEU A 141 -14.15 17.21 12.53
CA LEU A 141 -13.25 18.07 13.30
C LEU A 141 -13.98 19.17 14.05
N PHE A 142 -14.86 19.91 13.36
CA PHE A 142 -15.52 21.09 13.91
C PHE A 142 -16.86 20.78 14.59
N LYS A 143 -17.61 19.77 14.13
CA LYS A 143 -18.97 19.49 14.63
C LYS A 143 -19.10 18.24 15.49
N SER A 144 -18.11 17.34 15.55
CA SER A 144 -18.25 16.16 16.43
C SER A 144 -18.21 16.58 17.91
N ARG A 145 -19.12 16.01 18.72
CA ARG A 145 -19.10 16.17 20.18
C ARG A 145 -18.12 15.22 20.87
N ASN A 146 -17.55 14.24 20.16
CA ASN A 146 -16.65 13.26 20.73
C ASN A 146 -15.18 13.69 20.56
N SER A 147 -14.46 13.74 21.68
CA SER A 147 -13.04 14.09 21.75
C SER A 147 -12.15 13.18 20.91
N GLU A 148 -12.43 11.87 20.86
CA GLU A 148 -11.62 10.92 20.09
C GLU A 148 -11.77 11.10 18.58
N GLU A 149 -13.00 11.31 18.10
CA GLU A 149 -13.24 11.57 16.67
C GLU A 149 -12.65 12.91 16.22
N LYS A 150 -12.69 13.92 17.10
CA LYS A 150 -12.04 15.21 16.86
C LYS A 150 -10.52 15.06 16.76
N LYS A 151 -9.90 14.34 17.70
CA LYS A 151 -8.45 14.05 17.67
C LYS A 151 -8.08 13.26 16.43
N GLU A 152 -8.84 12.22 16.10
CA GLU A 152 -8.64 11.40 14.91
C GLU A 152 -8.72 12.24 13.63
N ALA A 153 -9.78 13.03 13.45
CA ALA A 153 -9.93 13.94 12.32
C ALA A 153 -8.80 14.99 12.27
N GLY A 154 -8.41 15.54 13.42
CA GLY A 154 -7.37 16.55 13.55
C GLY A 154 -5.98 16.04 13.19
N ILE A 155 -5.71 14.74 13.40
CA ILE A 155 -4.46 14.10 12.98
C ILE A 155 -4.45 13.82 11.48
N ILE A 156 -5.58 13.40 10.91
CA ILE A 156 -5.65 12.96 9.50
C ILE A 156 -5.77 14.14 8.53
N PHE A 157 -6.43 15.22 8.93
CA PHE A 157 -6.69 16.38 8.08
C PHE A 157 -5.41 17.04 7.53
N PRO A 158 -4.34 17.26 8.34
CA PRO A 158 -3.06 17.76 7.82
C PRO A 158 -2.45 16.87 6.74
N PHE A 159 -2.54 15.54 6.88
CA PHE A 159 -2.00 14.60 5.87
C PHE A 159 -2.77 14.69 4.56
N LEU A 160 -4.10 14.86 4.60
CA LEU A 160 -4.90 15.10 3.41
C LEU A 160 -4.47 16.40 2.69
N ILE A 161 -4.25 17.49 3.45
CA ILE A 161 -3.78 18.76 2.87
C ILE A 161 -2.39 18.58 2.26
N LEU A 162 -1.49 17.96 3.01
CA LEU A 162 -0.12 17.74 2.55
C LEU A 162 -0.11 16.90 1.26
N GLN A 163 -1.00 15.91 1.13
CA GLN A 163 -1.12 15.13 -0.10
C GLN A 163 -1.57 15.94 -1.30
N ILE A 164 -2.53 16.84 -1.14
CA ILE A 164 -2.96 17.76 -2.21
C ILE A 164 -1.77 18.64 -2.66
N ILE A 165 -1.01 19.16 -1.70
CA ILE A 165 0.17 19.99 -1.96
C ILE A 165 1.24 19.18 -2.69
N LEU A 166 1.63 18.00 -2.17
CA LEU A 166 2.66 17.17 -2.78
C LEU A 166 2.26 16.64 -4.15
N MET A 167 0.99 16.34 -4.38
CA MET A 167 0.48 15.98 -5.70
C MET A 167 0.62 17.15 -6.70
N HIS A 168 0.32 18.38 -6.26
CA HIS A 168 0.40 19.56 -7.12
C HIS A 168 1.84 19.92 -7.49
N PHE A 169 2.76 19.84 -6.52
CA PHE A 169 4.18 20.15 -6.72
C PHE A 169 5.03 18.94 -7.13
N GLY A 170 4.47 17.74 -7.15
CA GLY A 170 5.17 16.51 -7.54
C GLY A 170 5.85 16.58 -8.92
N PRO A 171 5.23 17.19 -9.95
CA PRO A 171 5.87 17.38 -11.25
C PRO A 171 7.14 18.25 -11.24
N LEU A 172 7.51 18.89 -10.12
CA LEU A 172 8.77 19.64 -10.00
C LEU A 172 10.02 18.74 -10.11
N GLY A 173 9.90 17.44 -9.83
CA GLY A 173 10.99 16.48 -10.04
C GLY A 173 10.96 15.26 -9.13
N GLU A 174 11.62 14.19 -9.57
CA GLU A 174 11.65 12.88 -8.89
C GLU A 174 12.31 12.87 -7.52
N ASN A 175 13.34 13.68 -7.33
CA ASN A 175 13.99 13.84 -6.05
C ASN A 175 13.06 14.55 -5.06
N PHE A 176 12.34 15.57 -5.53
CA PHE A 176 11.34 16.26 -4.72
C PHE A 176 10.24 15.29 -4.29
N VAL A 177 9.68 14.50 -5.21
CA VAL A 177 8.67 13.47 -4.89
C VAL A 177 9.23 12.46 -3.88
N SER A 178 10.41 11.89 -4.15
CA SER A 178 10.99 10.85 -3.29
C SER A 178 11.21 11.36 -1.86
N ILE A 179 11.81 12.55 -1.70
CA ILE A 179 12.12 13.12 -0.39
C ILE A 179 10.83 13.51 0.33
N SER A 180 9.93 14.24 -0.34
CA SER A 180 8.70 14.73 0.27
C SER A 180 7.77 13.60 0.69
N TYR A 181 7.59 12.57 -0.15
CA TYR A 181 6.80 11.40 0.20
C TYR A 181 7.47 10.53 1.26
N ASN A 182 8.80 10.49 1.35
CA ASN A 182 9.49 9.80 2.45
C ASN A 182 9.18 10.46 3.80
N ILE A 183 9.31 11.78 3.88
CA ILE A 183 8.98 12.56 5.07
C ILE A 183 7.51 12.38 5.44
N LEU A 184 6.61 12.52 4.45
CA LEU A 184 5.17 12.32 4.63
C LEU A 184 4.87 10.90 5.16
N PHE A 185 5.40 9.87 4.50
CA PHE A 185 5.13 8.48 4.85
C PHE A 185 5.63 8.13 6.25
N PHE A 186 6.83 8.62 6.62
CA PHE A 186 7.35 8.45 7.98
C PHE A 186 6.47 9.15 9.03
N ALA A 187 6.03 10.38 8.74
CA ALA A 187 5.13 11.12 9.61
C ALA A 187 3.76 10.43 9.75
N GLU A 188 3.21 9.88 8.66
CA GLU A 188 1.98 9.10 8.67
C GLU A 188 2.12 7.84 9.54
N ILE A 189 3.22 7.08 9.41
CA ILE A 189 3.46 5.89 10.25
C ILE A 189 3.41 6.26 11.74
N ILE A 190 4.09 7.34 12.14
CA ILE A 190 4.09 7.82 13.53
C ILE A 190 2.67 8.23 13.95
N ALA A 191 1.98 8.98 13.10
CA ALA A 191 0.62 9.43 13.38
C ALA A 191 -0.36 8.27 13.53
N PHE A 192 -0.28 7.25 12.68
CA PHE A 192 -1.14 6.08 12.76
C PHE A 192 -0.77 5.14 13.91
N LEU A 193 0.51 5.03 14.29
CA LEU A 193 0.90 4.37 15.55
C LEU A 193 0.28 5.09 16.75
N TYR A 194 0.38 6.42 16.79
CA TYR A 194 -0.23 7.23 17.84
C TYR A 194 -1.75 7.12 17.85
N LEU A 195 -2.41 7.12 16.68
CA LEU A 195 -3.86 6.91 16.56
C LEU A 195 -4.28 5.51 17.02
N GLY A 196 -3.52 4.48 16.64
CA GLY A 196 -3.78 3.10 17.07
C GLY A 196 -3.73 2.97 18.60
N TYR A 197 -2.75 3.64 19.23
CA TYR A 197 -2.65 3.75 20.69
C TYR A 197 -3.82 4.55 21.29
N LEU A 198 -4.07 5.77 20.80
CA LEU A 198 -5.11 6.68 21.29
C LEU A 198 -6.50 6.04 21.23
N LEU A 199 -6.82 5.41 20.11
CA LEU A 199 -8.13 4.82 19.85
C LEU A 199 -8.26 3.37 20.35
N ARG A 200 -7.19 2.81 20.95
CA ARG A 200 -7.09 1.41 21.38
C ARG A 200 -7.45 0.43 20.24
N GLN A 201 -7.05 0.75 19.01
CA GLN A 201 -7.30 -0.07 17.83
C GLN A 201 -6.05 -0.83 17.45
N GLU A 202 -5.98 -2.08 17.91
CA GLU A 202 -4.82 -2.94 17.71
C GLU A 202 -4.52 -3.20 16.23
N SER A 203 -5.53 -3.28 15.37
CA SER A 203 -5.35 -3.45 13.93
C SER A 203 -4.60 -2.27 13.29
N ILE A 204 -4.98 -1.03 13.62
CA ILE A 204 -4.32 0.19 13.15
C ILE A 204 -2.86 0.21 13.64
N PHE A 205 -2.64 -0.09 14.92
CA PHE A 205 -1.31 -0.12 15.50
C PHE A 205 -0.41 -1.16 14.82
N ARG A 206 -0.88 -2.41 14.68
CA ARG A 206 -0.14 -3.51 14.05
C ARG A 206 0.15 -3.25 12.57
N LEU A 207 -0.80 -2.69 11.81
CA LEU A 207 -0.57 -2.31 10.41
C LEU A 207 0.50 -1.22 10.28
N SER A 208 0.46 -0.22 11.16
CA SER A 208 1.47 0.86 11.19
C SER A 208 2.85 0.33 11.57
N LEU A 209 2.92 -0.60 12.52
CA LEU A 209 4.16 -1.27 12.89
C LEU A 209 4.72 -2.12 11.75
N GLY A 210 3.85 -2.81 11.00
CA GLY A 210 4.23 -3.54 9.80
C GLY A 210 4.78 -2.62 8.70
N ALA A 211 4.13 -1.48 8.47
CA ALA A 211 4.60 -0.46 7.53
C ALA A 211 5.95 0.15 7.97
N PHE A 212 6.12 0.41 9.27
CA PHE A 212 7.41 0.85 9.84
C PHE A 212 8.51 -0.18 9.59
N ALA A 213 8.27 -1.45 9.94
CA ALA A 213 9.24 -2.52 9.74
C ALA A 213 9.62 -2.69 8.26
N LEU A 214 8.63 -2.66 7.35
CA LEU A 214 8.86 -2.73 5.91
C LEU A 214 9.68 -1.53 5.41
N ASN A 215 9.33 -0.31 5.85
CA ASN A 215 10.06 0.90 5.49
C ASN A 215 11.52 0.82 5.95
N THR A 216 11.76 0.48 7.22
CA THR A 216 13.11 0.33 7.78
C THR A 216 13.90 -0.75 7.06
N LEU A 217 13.30 -1.91 6.81
CA LEU A 217 13.95 -3.01 6.11
C LEU A 217 14.33 -2.61 4.68
N THR A 218 13.43 -1.94 3.97
CA THR A 218 13.71 -1.51 2.60
C THR A 218 14.79 -0.45 2.56
N ARG A 219 14.79 0.51 3.50
CA ARG A 219 15.83 1.55 3.57
C ARG A 219 17.19 0.99 3.98
N TYR A 220 17.19 -0.02 4.84
CA TYR A 220 18.38 -0.80 5.14
C TYR A 220 18.93 -1.41 3.84
N PHE A 221 18.13 -2.20 3.11
CA PHE A 221 18.60 -2.77 1.85
C PHE A 221 19.00 -1.69 0.84
N ASP A 222 18.21 -0.65 0.59
CA ASP A 222 18.52 0.43 -0.35
C ASP A 222 19.89 1.10 -0.07
N THR A 223 20.17 1.40 1.21
CA THR A 223 21.43 2.01 1.64
C THR A 223 22.60 1.03 1.51
N PHE A 224 22.42 -0.20 2.00
CA PHE A 224 23.49 -1.19 2.06
C PHE A 224 23.72 -1.87 0.70
N TRP A 225 22.74 -1.95 -0.19
CA TRP A 225 22.86 -2.59 -1.50
C TRP A 225 23.95 -1.94 -2.35
N LYS A 226 24.12 -0.62 -2.24
CA LYS A 226 25.17 0.14 -2.95
C LYS A 226 26.57 -0.11 -2.36
N ILE A 227 26.66 -0.52 -1.09
CA ILE A 227 27.91 -0.68 -0.34
C ILE A 227 28.36 -2.15 -0.32
N PHE A 228 27.42 -3.10 -0.35
CA PHE A 228 27.74 -4.52 -0.32
C PHE A 228 28.49 -4.93 -1.59
N PRO A 229 29.75 -5.42 -1.48
CA PRO A 229 30.44 -5.96 -2.64
C PRO A 229 29.66 -7.17 -3.15
N ARG A 230 29.48 -7.24 -4.47
CA ARG A 230 28.72 -8.31 -5.15
C ARG A 230 29.19 -9.72 -4.73
N SER A 231 30.44 -9.85 -4.29
CA SER A 231 31.03 -11.08 -3.74
C SER A 231 30.30 -11.66 -2.53
N ILE A 232 29.67 -10.84 -1.67
CA ILE A 232 28.95 -11.35 -0.50
C ILE A 232 27.72 -12.16 -0.92
N PHE A 233 27.03 -11.76 -2.00
CA PHE A 233 25.93 -12.56 -2.56
C PHE A 233 26.42 -13.91 -3.09
N PHE A 234 27.60 -13.95 -3.70
CA PHE A 234 28.22 -15.21 -4.12
C PHE A 234 28.63 -16.09 -2.94
N ILE A 235 29.11 -15.49 -1.84
CA ILE A 235 29.49 -16.25 -0.62
C ILE A 235 28.24 -16.82 0.05
N ILE A 236 27.21 -15.99 0.29
CA ILE A 236 25.96 -16.44 0.93
C ILE A 236 25.24 -17.44 0.02
N GLY A 237 25.12 -17.13 -1.27
CA GLY A 237 24.54 -18.04 -2.27
C GLY A 237 25.30 -19.37 -2.35
N GLY A 238 26.63 -19.33 -2.37
CA GLY A 238 27.50 -20.50 -2.35
C GLY A 238 27.31 -21.34 -1.09
N LEU A 239 27.24 -20.72 0.09
CA LEU A 239 26.93 -21.40 1.35
C LEU A 239 25.55 -22.06 1.31
N ILE A 240 24.52 -21.36 0.84
CA ILE A 240 23.16 -21.91 0.70
C ILE A 240 23.17 -23.12 -0.25
N LEU A 241 23.89 -23.04 -1.37
CA LEU A 241 24.00 -24.16 -2.32
C LEU A 241 24.75 -25.35 -1.71
N ILE A 242 25.83 -25.12 -0.97
CA ILE A 242 26.59 -26.18 -0.30
C ILE A 242 25.73 -26.85 0.78
N PHE A 243 25.13 -26.07 1.69
CA PHE A 243 24.28 -26.59 2.74
C PHE A 243 23.01 -27.25 2.20
N GLY A 244 22.39 -26.64 1.18
CA GLY A 244 21.24 -27.19 0.47
C GLY A 244 21.57 -28.52 -0.19
N GLY A 245 22.70 -28.60 -0.91
CA GLY A 245 23.20 -29.83 -1.52
C GLY A 245 23.49 -30.92 -0.49
N MET A 246 24.14 -30.58 0.63
CA MET A 246 24.38 -31.54 1.72
C MET A 246 23.07 -32.04 2.34
N TYR A 247 22.08 -31.17 2.55
CA TYR A 247 20.78 -31.56 3.07
C TYR A 247 20.03 -32.48 2.10
N MET A 248 20.00 -32.13 0.81
CA MET A 248 19.39 -32.94 -0.24
C MET A 248 20.06 -34.30 -0.37
N GLU A 249 21.39 -34.37 -0.28
CA GLU A 249 22.15 -35.62 -0.34
C GLU A 249 21.86 -36.53 0.86
N LYS A 250 21.77 -35.95 2.07
CA LYS A 250 21.34 -36.70 3.27
C LYS A 250 19.93 -37.27 3.10
N LYS A 251 19.02 -36.49 2.53
CA LYS A 251 17.63 -36.93 2.29
C LYS A 251 17.55 -38.01 1.22
N ARG A 252 18.34 -37.90 0.15
CA ARG A 252 18.48 -38.93 -0.90
C ARG A 252 18.93 -40.26 -0.31
N LYS A 253 20.01 -40.26 0.49
CA LYS A 253 20.55 -41.47 1.13
C LYS A 253 19.57 -42.12 2.10
N SER A 254 18.82 -41.32 2.85
CA SER A 254 17.76 -41.83 3.75
C SER A 254 16.64 -42.53 2.99
N VAL A 255 16.19 -41.93 1.89
CA VAL A 255 15.15 -42.49 1.01
C VAL A 255 15.63 -43.75 0.29
N GLU A 256 16.89 -43.79 -0.14
CA GLU A 256 17.48 -44.98 -0.75
C GLU A 256 17.59 -46.14 0.25
N LYS A 257 17.94 -45.85 1.51
CA LYS A 257 18.02 -46.84 2.58
C LYS A 257 16.65 -47.44 2.89
N SER A 258 15.61 -46.62 3.01
CA SER A 258 14.25 -47.11 3.28
C SER A 258 13.67 -47.93 2.13
N MET A 259 14.01 -47.61 0.87
CA MET A 259 13.64 -48.45 -0.27
C MET A 259 14.34 -49.81 -0.23
N LYS A 260 15.63 -49.86 0.10
CA LYS A 260 16.38 -51.12 0.22
C LYS A 260 15.87 -52.00 1.36
N GLU A 261 15.50 -51.40 2.50
CA GLU A 261 14.90 -52.12 3.63
C GLU A 261 13.55 -52.73 3.25
N LYS A 262 12.67 -51.97 2.58
CA LYS A 262 11.38 -52.50 2.09
C LYS A 262 11.53 -53.64 1.07
N LEU A 263 12.46 -53.51 0.13
CA LEU A 263 12.74 -54.56 -0.87
C LEU A 263 13.34 -55.83 -0.23
N ALA A 264 13.98 -55.71 0.92
CA ALA A 264 14.49 -56.86 1.67
C ALA A 264 13.37 -57.56 2.46
N GLU A 265 12.41 -56.82 3.02
CA GLU A 265 11.21 -57.37 3.66
C GLU A 265 10.30 -58.11 2.68
N GLU A 266 10.16 -57.64 1.43
CA GLU A 266 9.32 -58.31 0.41
C GLU A 266 9.93 -59.60 -0.16
N ARG A 267 11.23 -59.88 0.10
CA ARG A 267 11.96 -61.04 -0.45
C ARG A 267 12.29 -62.11 0.60
N GLY A 268 12.02 -61.87 1.88
CA GLY A 268 12.17 -62.84 2.98
C GLY A 268 10.85 -63.48 3.34
#